data_AF-A0A9C9GJN1-F1
#
_entry.id   AF-A0A9C9GJN1-F1
#
_cell.length_a   1.000
_cell.length_b   1.000
_cell.length_c   1.000
_cell.angle_alpha   90.00
_cell.angle_beta   90.00
_cell.angle_gamma   90.00
#
_symmetry.space_group_name_H-M   'P 1'
#
loop_
_entity.id
_entity.type
_entity.pdbx_description
1 polymer ?
#
loop_
_entity_poly.entity_id
_entity_poly.type
_entity_poly.pdbx_seq_one_letter_code
_entity_poly.pdbx_strand_id
1 'polypeptide(L)' 'METDPLANTLNKLPTILKKNLNQNLCTCNEVLKIDIIKAIVNGATTVQDIKKQTYATMGSGCCTQQVERLIEYISHLK' A
#
# COMPACT_ATOMS: atom_id res chain seq x y z
N MET A 1 -11.77 0.81 -22.86
CA MET A 1 -12.02 0.22 -21.53
C MET A 1 -10.78 0.56 -20.71
N GLU A 2 -10.82 1.61 -19.90
CA GLU A 2 -9.67 1.94 -19.04
C GLU A 2 -9.53 0.80 -18.03
N THR A 3 -8.45 0.04 -18.16
CA THR A 3 -8.09 -0.96 -17.17
C THR A 3 -7.71 -0.23 -15.90
N ASP A 4 -8.52 -0.37 -14.85
CA ASP A 4 -8.26 0.16 -13.51
C ASP A 4 -6.82 -0.25 -13.07
N PRO A 5 -5.88 0.70 -12.91
CA PRO A 5 -4.50 0.40 -12.56
C PRO A 5 -4.35 -0.31 -11.21
N LEU A 6 -5.26 -0.03 -10.27
CA LEU A 6 -5.32 -0.69 -8.98
C LEU A 6 -5.76 -2.15 -9.16
N ALA A 7 -6.81 -2.43 -9.95
CA ALA A 7 -7.25 -3.79 -10.23
C ALA A 7 -6.15 -4.64 -10.89
N ASN A 8 -5.41 -4.07 -11.85
CA ASN A 8 -4.27 -4.74 -12.47
C ASN A 8 -3.16 -5.06 -11.45
N THR A 9 -2.81 -4.08 -10.61
CA THR A 9 -1.81 -4.25 -9.55
C THR A 9 -2.24 -5.32 -8.57
N LEU A 10 -3.49 -5.27 -8.10
CA LEU A 10 -4.07 -6.26 -7.21
C LEU A 10 -3.98 -7.64 -7.86
N ASN A 11 -4.32 -7.82 -9.13
CA ASN A 11 -4.23 -9.14 -9.79
C ASN A 11 -2.80 -9.71 -9.80
N LYS A 12 -1.78 -8.86 -9.95
CA LYS A 12 -0.36 -9.26 -9.93
C LYS A 12 0.21 -9.53 -8.52
N LEU A 13 -0.45 -9.09 -7.45
CA LEU A 13 0.04 -9.33 -6.08
C LEU A 13 0.01 -10.82 -5.70
N PRO A 14 0.99 -11.30 -4.92
CA PRO A 14 0.98 -12.66 -4.38
C PRO A 14 -0.10 -12.74 -3.29
N THR A 15 -0.65 -13.94 -3.07
CA THR A 15 -1.76 -14.18 -2.14
C THR A 15 -1.50 -13.63 -0.73
N ILE A 16 -0.25 -13.71 -0.26
CA ILE A 16 0.15 -13.18 1.04
C ILE A 16 -0.01 -11.64 1.12
N LEU A 17 0.30 -10.91 0.06
CA LEU A 17 0.13 -9.47 -0.01
C LEU A 17 -1.32 -9.06 -0.36
N LYS A 18 -2.12 -9.95 -0.95
CA LYS A 18 -3.57 -9.77 -1.17
C LYS A 18 -4.43 -10.00 0.08
N LYS A 19 -3.89 -10.60 1.14
CA LYS A 19 -4.68 -10.86 2.35
C LYS A 19 -5.05 -9.54 3.04
N ASN A 20 -6.28 -9.45 3.53
CA ASN A 20 -6.80 -8.36 4.36
C ASN A 20 -6.73 -6.96 3.72
N LEU A 21 -7.05 -6.84 2.42
CA LEU A 21 -7.03 -5.54 1.71
C LEU A 21 -7.95 -4.50 2.34
N ASN A 22 -9.12 -4.93 2.82
CA ASN A 22 -10.14 -4.09 3.42
C ASN A 22 -10.02 -4.00 4.95
N GLN A 23 -8.86 -4.32 5.51
CA GLN A 23 -8.56 -4.14 6.94
C GLN A 23 -7.44 -3.12 7.11
N ASN A 24 -7.41 -2.51 8.30
CA ASN A 24 -6.38 -1.55 8.66
C ASN A 24 -5.01 -2.22 8.65
N LEU A 25 -4.09 -1.71 7.81
CA LEU A 25 -2.68 -2.03 7.91
C LEU A 25 -2.02 -1.17 9.00
N CYS A 26 -2.43 0.09 9.08
CA CYS A 26 -2.01 1.01 10.13
C CYS A 26 -3.18 1.25 11.07
N THR A 27 -3.10 0.73 12.29
CA THR A 27 -4.16 0.92 13.30
C THR A 27 -4.07 2.27 14.00
N CYS A 28 -2.91 2.94 13.99
CA CYS A 28 -2.75 4.25 14.63
C CYS A 28 -3.61 5.35 13.99
N ASN A 29 -3.75 5.30 12.66
CA ASN A 29 -4.51 6.28 11.86
C ASN A 29 -5.59 5.60 11.01
N GLU A 30 -5.98 4.37 11.38
CA GLU A 30 -7.05 3.60 10.73
C GLU A 30 -6.92 3.50 9.19
N VAL A 31 -5.70 3.33 8.69
CA VAL A 31 -5.42 3.30 7.24
C VAL A 31 -5.56 1.88 6.73
N LEU A 32 -6.47 1.69 5.77
CA LEU A 32 -6.66 0.40 5.10
C LEU A 32 -5.44 0.03 4.26
N LYS A 33 -5.19 -1.27 4.15
CA LYS A 33 -4.14 -1.79 3.28
C LYS A 33 -4.34 -1.39 1.82
N ILE A 34 -5.59 -1.37 1.34
CA ILE A 34 -5.91 -0.98 -0.03
C ILE A 34 -5.58 0.48 -0.33
N ASP A 35 -5.72 1.39 0.63
CA ASP A 35 -5.39 2.81 0.44
C ASP A 35 -3.89 3.04 0.29
N ILE A 36 -3.08 2.24 0.99
CA ILE A 36 -1.62 2.25 0.85
C ILE A 36 -1.22 1.73 -0.55
N ILE A 37 -1.84 0.64 -1.01
CA ILE A 37 -1.59 0.11 -2.37
C ILE A 37 -1.99 1.15 -3.42
N LYS A 38 -3.15 1.81 -3.24
CA LYS A 38 -3.63 2.88 -4.13
C LYS A 38 -2.65 4.06 -4.17
N ALA A 39 -2.09 4.47 -3.03
CA ALA A 39 -1.06 5.51 -2.97
C ALA A 39 0.20 5.12 -3.77
N ILE A 40 0.62 3.85 -3.70
CA ILE A 40 1.77 3.35 -4.48
C ILE A 40 1.46 3.35 -5.98
N VAL A 41 0.28 2.88 -6.37
CA VAL A 41 -0.20 2.92 -7.77
C VAL A 41 -0.27 4.36 -8.30
N ASN A 42 -0.61 5.32 -7.43
CA ASN A 42 -0.62 6.75 -7.74
C ASN A 42 0.78 7.41 -7.70
N GLY A 43 1.85 6.64 -7.52
CA GLY A 43 3.24 7.11 -7.64
C GLY A 43 4.01 7.28 -6.33
N ALA A 44 3.47 6.88 -5.18
CA ALA A 44 4.26 6.85 -3.94
C ALA A 44 5.36 5.78 -4.01
N THR A 45 6.63 6.18 -3.93
CA THR A 45 7.77 5.25 -4.02
C THR A 45 8.58 5.16 -2.73
N THR A 46 8.24 5.95 -1.72
CA THR A 46 8.91 5.96 -0.41
C THR A 46 7.93 5.94 0.75
N VAL A 47 8.39 5.52 1.92
CA VAL A 47 7.61 5.63 3.18
C VAL A 47 7.20 7.08 3.45
N GLN A 48 8.04 8.05 3.08
CA GLN A 48 7.72 9.46 3.21
C GLN A 48 6.55 9.88 2.31
N ASP A 49 6.46 9.36 1.10
CA ASP A 49 5.32 9.63 0.20
C ASP A 49 4.04 9.01 0.74
N ILE A 50 4.12 7.76 1.22
CA ILE A 50 2.98 7.09 1.88
C ILE A 50 2.51 7.87 3.09
N LYS A 51 3.44 8.37 3.91
CA LYS A 51 3.14 9.22 5.06
C LYS A 51 2.38 10.48 4.63
N LYS A 52 2.83 11.17 3.58
CA LYS A 52 2.19 12.39 3.07
C LYS A 52 0.79 12.13 2.50
N GLN A 53 0.58 10.98 1.84
CA GLN A 53 -0.68 10.69 1.16
C GLN A 53 -1.73 10.02 2.04
N THR A 54 -1.31 9.25 3.07
CA THR A 54 -2.21 8.35 3.81
C THR A 54 -2.13 8.50 5.32
N TYR A 55 -1.15 9.24 5.85
CA TYR A 55 -0.85 9.32 7.28
C TYR A 55 -0.36 8.01 7.93
N ALA A 56 -0.22 6.91 7.17
CA ALA A 56 0.39 5.69 7.69
C ALA A 56 1.84 5.96 8.12
N THR A 57 2.35 5.17 9.08
CA THR A 57 3.71 5.27 9.66
C THR A 57 4.00 6.52 10.53
N MET A 58 2.99 7.36 10.82
CA MET A 58 3.16 8.54 11.69
C MET A 58 3.04 8.24 13.19
N GLY A 59 2.37 7.14 13.57
CA GLY A 59 2.23 6.71 14.95
C GLY A 59 3.42 5.88 15.44
N SER A 60 3.16 4.71 16.01
CA SER A 60 4.20 3.83 16.56
C SER A 60 5.18 3.24 15.54
N GLY A 61 4.85 3.31 14.24
CA GLY A 61 5.67 2.71 13.18
C GLY A 61 5.54 1.19 13.02
N CYS A 62 4.64 0.50 13.75
CA CYS A 62 4.47 -0.96 13.65
C CYS A 62 4.11 -1.46 12.24
N CYS A 63 3.49 -0.60 11.41
CA CYS A 63 3.12 -0.92 10.03
C CYS A 63 4.25 -0.67 9.01
N THR A 64 5.35 0.00 9.39
CA THR A 64 6.37 0.49 8.45
C THR A 64 6.97 -0.63 7.60
N GLN A 65 7.35 -1.76 8.20
CA GLN A 65 7.91 -2.89 7.45
C GLN A 65 6.92 -3.47 6.43
N GLN A 66 5.62 -3.48 6.74
CA GLN A 66 4.62 -3.95 5.77
C GLN A 66 4.42 -2.95 4.64
N VAL A 67 4.48 -1.65 4.93
CA VAL A 67 4.46 -0.58 3.91
C VAL A 67 5.67 -0.70 2.98
N GLU A 68 6.87 -0.86 3.51
CA GLU A 68 8.10 -1.02 2.73
C GLU A 68 8.02 -2.22 1.78
N ARG A 69 7.53 -3.37 2.26
CA ARG A 69 7.33 -4.57 1.42
C ARG A 69 6.32 -4.33 0.29
N LEU A 70 5.24 -3.59 0.55
CA LEU A 70 4.27 -3.25 -0.49
C LEU A 70 4.91 -2.32 -1.53
N ILE A 71 5.66 -1.31 -1.11
CA ILE A 71 6.39 -0.40 -2.00
C ILE A 71 7.37 -1.19 -2.87
N GLU A 72 8.23 -2.00 -2.25
CA GLU A 72 9.25 -2.80 -2.95
C GLU A 72 8.61 -3.71 -3.99
N TYR A 73 7.59 -4.48 -3.59
CA TYR A 73 6.95 -5.42 -4.50
C TYR A 73 6.26 -4.72 -5.66
N ILE A 74 5.43 -3.70 -5.37
CA ILE A 74 4.64 -3.01 -6.40
C ILE A 74 5.53 -2.20 -7.34
N SER A 75 6.62 -1.61 -6.85
CA SER A 75 7.57 -0.85 -7.68
C SER A 75 8.29 -1.73 -8.71
N HIS A 76 8.34 -3.05 -8.49
CA HIS A 76 8.91 -4.04 -9.41
C HIS A 76 7.88 -4.68 -10.36
N LEU A 77 6.58 -4.35 -10.25
CA LEU A 77 5.51 -4.89 -11.11
C LEU A 77 5.40 -4.25 -12.50
N LYS A 78 6.35 -3.40 -12.89
CA LYS A 78 6.41 -2.67 -14.17
C LYS A 78 6.06 -3.58 -15.35
#